data_AF-A0A6M2C765-F1
#
_entry.id   AF-A0A6M2C765-F1
#
_cell.length_a   1.000
_cell.length_b   1.000
_cell.length_c   1.000
_cell.angle_alpha   90.00
_cell.angle_beta   90.00
_cell.angle_gamma   90.00
#
_symmetry.space_group_name_H-M   'P 1'
#
loop_
_entity.id
_entity.type
_entity.pdbx_description
1 polymer ?
#
loop_
_entity_poly.entity_id
_entity_poly.type
_entity_poly.pdbx_seq_one_letter_code
_entity_poly.pdbx_strand_id
1 'polypeptide(L)'
;MTNKELYNFAYYFLLDKEGITENLLQKHFQPEYNRPENINAIFQRLCETAQNKQMSTKVIGGSIGGVKKLENILFGFNPKHVTDNFKKNDSEKLLNNIISELNPKGQIRRTPRSIWPQFCQSVIDSAYFLNEFKNAEAFYNWANFFANDEKAKPALPMLISIEISGIGFPLACDFLKEIGFLNYGKPDIHLKEIFKQLDLIDPNEKSILKQDYQTLKVIDKIAIDNNVSAFVVDKIFWLIGSGNFYLTNINIGRNRSLFIKEIKNQFKI
;
A
#
# COMPACT_ATOMS: atom_id res chain seq x y z
N MET A 1 11.23 -26.67 2.08
CA MET A 1 9.96 -26.01 2.41
C MET A 1 9.28 -25.56 1.13
N THR A 2 8.07 -26.01 0.88
CA THR A 2 7.21 -25.58 -0.23
C THR A 2 6.42 -24.32 0.14
N ASN A 3 5.82 -23.65 -0.85
CA ASN A 3 4.94 -22.50 -0.60
C ASN A 3 3.69 -22.86 0.22
N LYS A 4 3.17 -24.09 0.07
CA LYS A 4 2.05 -24.60 0.86
C LYS A 4 2.44 -24.78 2.33
N GLU A 5 3.60 -25.37 2.57
CA GLU A 5 4.16 -25.55 3.92
C GLU A 5 4.39 -24.20 4.60
N LEU A 6 5.00 -23.24 3.90
CA LEU A 6 5.25 -21.90 4.42
C LEU A 6 3.95 -21.17 4.77
N TYR A 7 2.95 -21.20 3.88
CA TYR A 7 1.66 -20.56 4.11
C TYR A 7 0.95 -21.16 5.32
N ASN A 8 0.83 -22.49 5.38
CA ASN A 8 0.18 -23.18 6.49
C ASN A 8 0.91 -22.91 7.81
N PHE A 9 2.23 -22.95 7.81
CA PHE A 9 3.02 -22.65 9.01
C PHE A 9 2.77 -21.21 9.49
N ALA A 10 2.78 -20.23 8.58
CA ALA A 10 2.47 -18.84 8.91
C ALA A 10 1.05 -18.65 9.44
N TYR A 11 0.09 -19.35 8.86
CA TYR A 11 -1.30 -19.31 9.29
C TYR A 11 -1.47 -19.85 10.73
N TYR A 12 -0.98 -21.06 10.99
CA TYR A 12 -1.08 -21.67 12.31
C TYR A 12 -0.21 -20.98 13.37
N PHE A 13 0.92 -20.40 12.97
CA PHE A 13 1.73 -19.57 13.87
C PHE A 13 0.95 -18.39 14.43
N LEU A 14 0.05 -17.77 13.64
CA LEU A 14 -0.83 -16.71 14.15
C LEU A 14 -1.93 -17.26 15.07
N LEU A 15 -2.54 -18.40 14.71
CA LEU A 15 -3.58 -19.03 15.52
C LEU A 15 -3.11 -19.52 16.89
N ASP A 16 -1.82 -19.84 17.02
CA ASP A 16 -1.21 -20.24 18.29
C ASP A 16 -1.02 -19.05 19.27
N LYS A 17 -1.18 -17.81 18.80
CA LYS A 17 -1.03 -16.62 19.64
C LYS A 17 -2.28 -16.42 20.51
N GLU A 18 -2.02 -16.10 21.78
CA GLU A 18 -3.06 -15.84 22.76
C GLU A 18 -4.07 -14.79 22.26
N GLY A 19 -5.36 -15.12 22.34
CA GLY A 19 -6.45 -14.24 21.93
C GLY A 19 -6.71 -14.19 20.42
N ILE A 20 -5.92 -14.89 19.60
CA ILE A 20 -6.16 -14.99 18.15
C ILE A 20 -7.04 -16.20 17.85
N THR A 21 -8.07 -15.98 17.01
CA THR A 21 -9.01 -17.02 16.58
C THR A 21 -9.16 -17.01 15.06
N GLU A 22 -9.64 -18.12 14.51
CA GLU A 22 -9.97 -18.24 13.08
C GLU A 22 -10.84 -17.08 12.60
N ASN A 23 -11.95 -16.80 13.31
CA ASN A 23 -12.88 -15.71 12.95
C ASN A 23 -12.17 -14.35 12.92
N LEU A 24 -11.27 -14.11 13.87
CA LEU A 24 -10.49 -12.87 13.93
C LEU A 24 -9.55 -12.74 12.74
N LEU A 25 -8.84 -13.81 12.36
CA LEU A 25 -8.00 -13.80 11.16
C LEU A 25 -8.83 -13.54 9.90
N GLN A 26 -9.97 -14.21 9.77
CA GLN A 26 -10.85 -14.04 8.60
C GLN A 26 -11.33 -12.60 8.44
N LYS A 27 -11.57 -11.85 9.54
CA LYS A 27 -11.89 -10.42 9.47
C LYS A 27 -10.78 -9.59 8.84
N HIS A 28 -9.52 -9.91 9.11
CA HIS A 28 -8.37 -9.24 8.51
C HIS A 28 -8.09 -9.66 7.06
N PHE A 29 -8.68 -10.76 6.62
CA PHE A 29 -8.56 -11.30 5.26
C PHE A 29 -9.65 -10.81 4.32
N GLN A 30 -10.53 -9.93 4.78
CA GLN A 30 -11.47 -9.21 3.93
C GLN A 30 -10.92 -7.80 3.60
N PRO A 31 -11.20 -7.30 2.39
CA PRO A 31 -10.90 -5.91 2.07
C PRO A 31 -11.71 -4.96 2.95
N GLU A 32 -11.04 -3.92 3.47
CA GLU A 32 -11.67 -2.91 4.32
C GLU A 32 -12.50 -1.90 3.51
N TYR A 33 -12.20 -1.77 2.23
CA TYR A 33 -12.79 -0.79 1.35
C TYR A 33 -13.49 -1.48 0.18
N ASN A 34 -14.67 -0.96 -0.15
CA ASN A 34 -15.32 -1.29 -1.39
C ASN A 34 -14.55 -0.68 -2.55
N ARG A 35 -14.57 -1.39 -3.69
CA ARG A 35 -14.06 -0.88 -4.96
C ARG A 35 -14.74 0.44 -5.31
N PRO A 36 -13.98 1.54 -5.49
CA PRO A 36 -14.54 2.82 -5.93
C PRO A 36 -15.34 2.73 -7.23
N GLU A 37 -16.49 3.40 -7.29
CA GLU A 37 -17.34 3.38 -8.50
C GLU A 37 -17.02 4.51 -9.48
N ASN A 38 -16.34 5.57 -9.03
CA ASN A 38 -16.06 6.75 -9.84
C ASN A 38 -14.61 7.22 -9.68
N ILE A 39 -14.14 8.00 -10.67
CA ILE A 39 -12.74 8.41 -10.76
C ILE A 39 -12.33 9.32 -9.59
N ASN A 40 -13.27 10.09 -9.03
CA ASN A 40 -13.00 10.97 -7.90
C ASN A 40 -12.69 10.17 -6.64
N ALA A 41 -13.44 9.08 -6.40
CA ALA A 41 -13.18 8.18 -5.29
C ALA A 41 -11.84 7.43 -5.47
N ILE A 42 -11.45 7.07 -6.71
CA ILE A 42 -10.10 6.54 -6.98
C ILE A 42 -9.02 7.58 -6.65
N PHE A 43 -9.24 8.84 -7.04
CA PHE A 43 -8.31 9.93 -6.75
C PHE A 43 -8.16 10.20 -5.25
N GLN A 44 -9.27 10.18 -4.51
CA GLN A 44 -9.23 10.26 -3.05
C GLN A 44 -8.37 9.14 -2.45
N ARG A 45 -8.50 7.89 -2.93
CA ARG A 45 -7.67 6.76 -2.46
C ARG A 45 -6.18 6.94 -2.77
N LEU A 46 -5.82 7.52 -3.91
CA LEU A 46 -4.42 7.88 -4.19
C LEU A 46 -3.90 8.94 -3.21
N CYS A 47 -4.71 9.95 -2.89
CA CYS A 47 -4.35 10.97 -1.91
C CYS A 47 -4.17 10.36 -0.50
N GLU A 48 -5.04 9.42 -0.09
CA GLU A 48 -4.92 8.67 1.15
C GLU A 48 -3.65 7.80 1.16
N THR A 49 -3.34 7.14 0.04
CA THR A 49 -2.09 6.38 -0.14
C THR A 49 -0.86 7.29 -0.01
N ALA A 50 -0.88 8.49 -0.60
CA ALA A 50 0.19 9.47 -0.47
C ALA A 50 0.36 9.94 0.99
N GLN A 51 -0.73 10.09 1.74
CA GLN A 51 -0.70 10.36 3.18
C GLN A 51 -0.11 9.19 3.98
N ASN A 52 -0.27 7.95 3.53
CA ASN A 52 0.23 6.77 4.25
C ASN A 52 1.74 6.52 4.08
N LYS A 53 2.43 7.36 3.29
CA LYS A 53 3.90 7.37 3.23
C LYS A 53 4.49 7.73 4.60
N GLN A 54 5.37 6.87 5.13
CA GLN A 54 6.21 7.06 6.33
C GLN A 54 6.12 8.44 7.03
N MET A 55 5.63 8.46 8.27
CA MET A 55 5.40 9.67 9.10
C MET A 55 4.33 10.65 8.58
N SER A 56 3.94 10.60 7.30
CA SER A 56 2.96 11.52 6.71
C SER A 56 1.55 11.32 7.28
N THR A 57 1.19 10.12 7.75
CA THR A 57 -0.09 9.92 8.44
C THR A 57 -0.24 10.84 9.65
N LYS A 58 0.85 11.03 10.42
CA LYS A 58 0.86 11.93 11.58
C LYS A 58 0.98 13.40 11.18
N VAL A 59 1.84 13.70 10.21
CA VAL A 59 2.18 15.09 9.81
C VAL A 59 1.14 15.72 8.89
N ILE A 60 0.49 14.95 8.04
CA ILE A 60 -0.60 15.40 7.17
C ILE A 60 -1.91 15.06 7.87
N GLY A 61 -2.20 13.76 8.04
CA GLY A 61 -3.47 13.29 8.59
C GLY A 61 -3.76 13.85 9.99
N GLY A 62 -2.77 13.86 10.89
CA GLY A 62 -2.92 14.47 12.22
C GLY A 62 -3.01 16.00 12.22
N SER A 63 -2.48 16.67 11.19
CA SER A 63 -2.49 18.13 11.10
C SER A 63 -3.77 18.69 10.50
N ILE A 64 -4.38 18.00 9.54
CA ILE A 64 -5.64 18.42 8.89
C ILE A 64 -6.86 17.59 9.30
N GLY A 65 -6.69 16.46 9.99
CA GLY A 65 -7.79 15.55 10.33
C GLY A 65 -8.15 14.57 9.19
N GLY A 66 -7.18 14.23 8.35
CA GLY A 66 -7.30 13.27 7.25
C GLY A 66 -7.59 13.89 5.88
N VAL A 67 -7.26 13.13 4.83
CA VAL A 67 -7.36 13.56 3.42
C VAL A 67 -8.73 14.06 3.03
N LYS A 68 -9.82 13.49 3.57
CA LYS A 68 -11.20 13.93 3.27
C LYS A 68 -11.41 15.44 3.48
N LYS A 69 -10.65 16.09 4.36
CA LYS A 69 -10.73 17.54 4.57
C LYS A 69 -10.27 18.38 3.37
N LEU A 70 -9.57 17.76 2.42
CA LEU A 70 -9.14 18.40 1.17
C LEU A 70 -10.26 18.45 0.11
N GLU A 71 -11.45 17.90 0.39
CA GLU A 71 -12.55 17.79 -0.59
C GLU A 71 -12.84 19.11 -1.32
N ASN A 72 -12.97 20.22 -0.58
CA ASN A 72 -13.25 21.53 -1.19
C ASN A 72 -12.08 22.06 -2.02
N ILE A 73 -10.85 21.97 -1.49
CA ILE A 73 -9.61 22.41 -2.16
C ILE A 73 -9.36 21.63 -3.44
N LEU A 74 -9.75 20.35 -3.45
CA LEU A 74 -9.58 19.42 -4.57
C LEU A 74 -10.87 19.20 -5.37
N PHE A 75 -11.83 20.11 -5.27
CA PHE A 75 -13.04 20.14 -6.09
C PHE A 75 -13.86 18.83 -6.05
N GLY A 76 -14.11 18.30 -4.85
CA GLY A 76 -14.76 17.01 -4.67
C GLY A 76 -13.89 15.84 -5.14
N PHE A 77 -12.56 15.98 -5.02
CA PHE A 77 -11.56 15.08 -5.60
C PHE A 77 -11.78 14.87 -7.10
N ASN A 78 -11.97 15.92 -7.88
CA ASN A 78 -12.12 15.79 -9.34
C ASN A 78 -10.76 15.98 -10.02
N PRO A 79 -10.15 14.93 -10.63
CA PRO A 79 -8.82 15.02 -11.24
C PRO A 79 -8.75 16.11 -12.31
N LYS A 80 -9.77 16.20 -13.16
CA LYS A 80 -9.83 17.19 -14.24
C LYS A 80 -9.81 18.60 -13.68
N HIS A 81 -10.68 18.90 -12.72
CA HIS A 81 -10.73 20.24 -12.11
C HIS A 81 -9.44 20.58 -11.37
N VAL A 82 -8.79 19.61 -10.72
CA VAL A 82 -7.46 19.84 -10.13
C VAL A 82 -6.44 20.20 -11.22
N THR A 83 -6.37 19.45 -12.32
CA THR A 83 -5.42 19.74 -13.41
C THR A 83 -5.71 21.03 -14.16
N ASP A 84 -6.97 21.47 -14.20
CA ASP A 84 -7.37 22.76 -14.78
C ASP A 84 -6.94 23.95 -13.89
N ASN A 85 -6.75 23.72 -12.58
CA ASN A 85 -6.45 24.78 -11.59
C ASN A 85 -5.02 24.75 -11.02
N PHE A 86 -4.31 23.63 -11.14
CA PHE A 86 -2.93 23.44 -10.66
C PHE A 86 -2.07 22.84 -11.77
N LYS A 87 -0.96 23.51 -12.11
CA LYS A 87 0.06 22.98 -13.03
C LYS A 87 0.84 21.84 -12.36
N LYS A 88 1.51 21.00 -13.15
CA LYS A 88 2.33 19.88 -12.63
C LYS A 88 3.34 20.28 -11.54
N ASN A 89 3.86 21.52 -11.55
CA ASN A 89 4.83 22.01 -10.56
C ASN A 89 4.24 22.95 -9.50
N ASP A 90 2.91 23.02 -9.35
CA ASP A 90 2.21 23.93 -8.44
C ASP A 90 2.05 23.37 -7.01
N SER A 91 2.94 22.49 -6.54
CA SER A 91 2.85 21.90 -5.19
C SER A 91 2.86 22.95 -4.08
N GLU A 92 3.63 24.02 -4.22
CA GLU A 92 3.63 25.15 -3.27
C GLU A 92 2.31 25.94 -3.29
N LYS A 93 1.69 26.08 -4.46
CA LYS A 93 0.37 26.73 -4.60
C LYS A 93 -0.70 25.91 -3.89
N LEU A 94 -0.71 24.59 -4.10
CA LEU A 94 -1.63 23.70 -3.38
C LEU A 94 -1.40 23.76 -1.87
N LEU A 95 -0.14 23.78 -1.42
CA LEU A 95 0.18 23.93 -0.01
C LEU A 95 -0.34 25.26 0.57
N ASN A 96 -0.22 26.36 -0.17
CA ASN A 96 -0.78 27.65 0.26
C ASN A 96 -2.30 27.58 0.44
N ASN A 97 -3.02 26.98 -0.50
CA ASN A 97 -4.48 26.81 -0.40
C ASN A 97 -4.87 25.97 0.83
N ILE A 98 -4.15 24.87 1.08
CA ILE A 98 -4.36 24.03 2.27
C ILE A 98 -4.17 24.83 3.56
N ILE A 99 -3.12 25.65 3.63
CA ILE A 99 -2.84 26.46 4.80
C ILE A 99 -3.94 27.51 5.02
N SER A 100 -4.35 28.21 3.96
CA SER A 100 -5.36 29.25 4.07
C SER A 100 -6.74 28.71 4.44
N GLU A 101 -7.12 27.55 3.91
CA GLU A 101 -8.48 27.03 4.10
C GLU A 101 -8.62 26.12 5.33
N LEU A 102 -7.61 25.33 5.67
CA LEU A 102 -7.71 24.32 6.73
C LEU A 102 -6.96 24.69 8.01
N ASN A 103 -6.10 25.71 7.98
CA ASN A 103 -5.23 26.11 9.09
C ASN A 103 -4.58 24.91 9.82
N PRO A 104 -3.72 24.12 9.12
CA PRO A 104 -3.19 22.86 9.65
C PRO A 104 -2.42 23.05 10.96
N LYS A 105 -2.57 22.10 11.89
CA LYS A 105 -1.85 22.13 13.17
C LYS A 105 -0.38 21.71 13.00
N GLY A 106 0.49 22.23 13.86
CA GLY A 106 1.89 21.82 13.94
C GLY A 106 2.81 22.51 12.92
N GLN A 107 4.05 22.03 12.82
CA GLN A 107 5.06 22.68 11.98
C GLN A 107 4.88 22.34 10.50
N ILE A 108 4.75 23.37 9.67
CA ILE A 108 4.62 23.23 8.21
C ILE A 108 5.95 23.60 7.55
N ARG A 109 6.77 22.58 7.26
CA ARG A 109 8.07 22.78 6.58
C ARG A 109 7.87 22.82 5.07
N ARG A 110 8.35 23.90 4.44
CA ARG A 110 8.17 24.19 3.01
C ARG A 110 9.37 23.82 2.12
N THR A 111 10.46 23.30 2.68
CA THR A 111 11.60 22.88 1.84
C THR A 111 11.18 21.73 0.93
N PRO A 112 11.65 21.65 -0.33
CA PRO A 112 11.13 20.69 -1.31
C PRO A 112 11.17 19.21 -0.87
N ARG A 113 12.14 18.85 -0.03
CA ARG A 113 12.29 17.49 0.52
C ARG A 113 11.46 17.24 1.78
N SER A 114 10.68 18.20 2.24
CA SER A 114 9.79 18.05 3.40
C SER A 114 8.49 17.33 3.00
N ILE A 115 7.80 16.79 4.02
CA ILE A 115 6.58 16.00 3.85
C ILE A 115 5.47 16.78 3.15
N TRP A 116 5.23 18.05 3.53
CA TRP A 116 4.14 18.86 2.96
C TRP A 116 4.29 19.11 1.46
N PRO A 117 5.42 19.64 0.95
CA PRO A 117 5.63 19.79 -0.49
C PRO A 117 5.58 18.46 -1.25
N GLN A 118 6.18 17.39 -0.71
CA GLN A 118 6.12 16.07 -1.34
C GLN A 118 4.69 15.54 -1.44
N PHE A 119 3.90 15.66 -0.37
CA PHE A 119 2.50 15.26 -0.36
C PHE A 119 1.69 16.04 -1.39
N CYS A 120 1.86 17.37 -1.43
CA CYS A 120 1.16 18.20 -2.42
C CYS A 120 1.56 17.83 -3.85
N GLN A 121 2.84 17.50 -4.08
CA GLN A 121 3.29 17.00 -5.38
C GLN A 121 2.63 15.66 -5.74
N SER A 122 2.56 14.70 -4.79
CA SER A 122 1.88 13.42 -5.00
C SER A 122 0.40 13.62 -5.38
N VAL A 123 -0.30 14.56 -4.74
CA VAL A 123 -1.71 14.88 -5.03
C VAL A 123 -1.85 15.42 -6.45
N ILE A 124 -1.00 16.35 -6.86
CA ILE A 124 -1.03 16.92 -8.22
C ILE A 124 -0.71 15.85 -9.26
N ASP A 125 0.37 15.09 -9.08
CA ASP A 125 0.76 14.02 -10.01
C ASP A 125 -0.36 12.97 -10.14
N SER A 126 -1.00 12.60 -9.02
CA SER A 126 -2.14 11.68 -9.02
C SER A 126 -3.33 12.22 -9.83
N ALA A 127 -3.62 13.51 -9.75
CA ALA A 127 -4.67 14.14 -10.55
C ALA A 127 -4.32 14.10 -12.04
N TYR A 128 -3.08 14.42 -12.41
CA TYR A 128 -2.62 14.33 -13.79
C TYR A 128 -2.68 12.90 -14.34
N PHE A 129 -2.21 11.92 -13.57
CA PHE A 129 -2.27 10.51 -13.92
C PHE A 129 -3.72 10.04 -14.16
N LEU A 130 -4.65 10.38 -13.25
CA LEU A 130 -6.04 9.95 -13.41
C LEU A 130 -6.81 10.71 -14.49
N ASN A 131 -6.39 11.94 -14.83
CA ASN A 131 -7.02 12.73 -15.88
C ASN A 131 -6.77 12.16 -17.30
N GLU A 132 -5.87 11.19 -17.45
CA GLU A 132 -5.70 10.43 -18.69
C GLU A 132 -6.87 9.46 -18.95
N PHE A 133 -7.66 9.15 -17.92
CA PHE A 133 -8.79 8.22 -18.01
C PHE A 133 -10.11 8.98 -18.04
N LYS A 134 -10.98 8.59 -18.98
CA LYS A 134 -12.32 9.17 -19.11
C LYS A 134 -13.18 8.99 -17.86
N ASN A 135 -13.08 7.84 -17.20
CA ASN A 135 -13.85 7.46 -16.02
C ASN A 135 -13.18 6.29 -15.27
N ALA A 136 -13.77 5.87 -14.15
CA ALA A 136 -13.25 4.75 -13.36
C ALA A 136 -13.19 3.43 -14.14
N GLU A 137 -14.18 3.14 -14.98
CA GLU A 137 -14.20 1.93 -15.80
C GLU A 137 -13.01 1.87 -16.77
N ALA A 138 -12.67 2.99 -17.42
CA ALA A 138 -11.51 3.07 -18.31
C ALA A 138 -10.20 2.79 -17.56
N PHE A 139 -10.03 3.38 -16.38
CA PHE A 139 -8.89 3.09 -15.50
C PHE A 139 -8.84 1.61 -15.12
N TYR A 140 -9.97 1.04 -14.72
CA TYR A 140 -10.04 -0.36 -14.32
C TYR A 140 -9.77 -1.34 -15.46
N ASN A 141 -10.27 -1.07 -16.67
CA ASN A 141 -10.01 -1.89 -17.84
C ASN A 141 -8.52 -1.88 -18.20
N TRP A 142 -7.88 -0.70 -18.14
CA TRP A 142 -6.44 -0.58 -18.31
C TRP A 142 -5.66 -1.32 -17.22
N ALA A 143 -6.02 -1.17 -15.95
CA ALA A 143 -5.34 -1.85 -14.86
C ALA A 143 -5.54 -3.38 -14.86
N ASN A 144 -6.72 -3.86 -15.29
CA ASN A 144 -7.04 -5.29 -15.45
C ASN A 144 -6.09 -5.99 -16.45
N PHE A 145 -5.66 -5.31 -17.51
CA PHE A 145 -4.68 -5.87 -18.45
C PHE A 145 -3.41 -6.34 -17.74
N PHE A 146 -2.88 -5.55 -16.81
CA PHE A 146 -1.71 -5.92 -16.04
C PHE A 146 -2.04 -6.94 -14.96
N ALA A 147 -3.14 -6.72 -14.22
CA ALA A 147 -3.51 -7.53 -13.08
C ALA A 147 -3.73 -9.02 -13.45
N ASN A 148 -4.28 -9.27 -14.64
CA ASN A 148 -4.65 -10.63 -15.09
C ASN A 148 -3.48 -11.40 -15.73
N ASP A 149 -2.33 -10.78 -15.95
CA ASP A 149 -1.15 -11.44 -16.51
C ASP A 149 0.02 -11.43 -15.52
N GLU A 150 0.50 -12.61 -15.13
CA GLU A 150 1.54 -12.77 -14.09
C GLU A 150 2.89 -12.11 -14.45
N LYS A 151 3.17 -11.89 -15.74
CA LYS A 151 4.40 -11.26 -16.21
C LYS A 151 4.25 -9.75 -16.31
N ALA A 152 3.09 -9.26 -16.75
CA ALA A 152 2.79 -7.84 -16.87
C ALA A 152 2.47 -7.19 -15.52
N LYS A 153 1.89 -7.93 -14.58
CA LYS A 153 1.41 -7.43 -13.29
C LYS A 153 2.38 -6.52 -12.53
N PRO A 154 3.69 -6.81 -12.42
CA PRO A 154 4.63 -5.93 -11.72
C PRO A 154 4.88 -4.59 -12.43
N ALA A 155 4.56 -4.48 -13.72
CA ALA A 155 4.74 -3.24 -14.47
C ALA A 155 3.76 -2.15 -14.01
N LEU A 156 2.55 -2.50 -13.57
CA LEU A 156 1.56 -1.51 -13.14
C LEU A 156 1.99 -0.74 -11.88
N PRO A 157 2.38 -1.38 -10.75
CA PRO A 157 2.95 -0.67 -9.61
C PRO A 157 4.20 0.15 -9.97
N MET A 158 5.02 -0.35 -10.90
CA MET A 158 6.22 0.36 -11.37
C MET A 158 5.85 1.63 -12.12
N LEU A 159 4.91 1.57 -13.08
CA LEU A 159 4.40 2.74 -13.82
C LEU A 159 3.82 3.79 -12.87
N ILE A 160 2.94 3.38 -11.95
CA ILE A 160 2.37 4.29 -10.95
C ILE A 160 3.48 4.97 -10.13
N SER A 161 4.53 4.22 -9.76
CA SER A 161 5.64 4.78 -8.97
C SER A 161 6.56 5.74 -9.72
N ILE A 162 6.54 5.68 -11.05
CA ILE A 162 7.26 6.61 -11.92
C ILE A 162 6.41 7.86 -12.16
N GLU A 163 5.11 7.69 -12.41
CA GLU A 163 4.18 8.78 -12.71
C GLU A 163 3.82 9.63 -11.49
N ILE A 164 3.82 9.05 -10.29
CA ILE A 164 3.36 9.73 -9.07
C ILE A 164 4.50 9.86 -8.06
N SER A 165 5.01 11.09 -7.92
CA SER A 165 6.07 11.40 -6.97
C SER A 165 5.69 10.95 -5.56
N GLY A 166 6.60 10.24 -4.89
CA GLY A 166 6.43 9.83 -3.49
C GLY A 166 5.59 8.58 -3.27
N ILE A 167 4.91 8.04 -4.30
CA ILE A 167 4.28 6.71 -4.25
C ILE A 167 5.28 5.69 -4.77
N GLY A 168 6.03 5.04 -3.88
CA GLY A 168 6.92 3.95 -4.27
C GLY A 168 6.16 2.67 -4.65
N PHE A 169 6.86 1.72 -5.26
CA PHE A 169 6.30 0.42 -5.68
C PHE A 169 5.42 -0.25 -4.59
N PRO A 170 5.81 -0.34 -3.31
CA PRO A 170 4.96 -0.95 -2.29
C PRO A 170 3.67 -0.16 -2.03
N LEU A 171 3.72 1.18 -2.06
CA LEU A 171 2.52 2.01 -1.89
C LEU A 171 1.60 1.90 -3.12
N ALA A 172 2.15 1.76 -4.32
CA ALA A 172 1.36 1.51 -5.52
C ALA A 172 0.63 0.15 -5.43
N CYS A 173 1.28 -0.92 -4.95
CA CYS A 173 0.60 -2.18 -4.66
C CYS A 173 -0.52 -2.02 -3.62
N ASP A 174 -0.27 -1.25 -2.56
CA ASP A 174 -1.25 -0.99 -1.50
C ASP A 174 -2.48 -0.24 -2.04
N PHE A 175 -2.27 0.78 -2.87
CA PHE A 175 -3.33 1.50 -3.57
C PHE A 175 -4.19 0.55 -4.43
N LEU A 176 -3.57 -0.26 -5.29
CA LEU A 176 -4.29 -1.19 -6.17
C LEU A 176 -5.16 -2.16 -5.37
N LYS A 177 -4.61 -2.64 -4.25
CA LYS A 177 -5.30 -3.51 -3.31
C LYS A 177 -6.51 -2.84 -2.66
N GLU A 178 -6.36 -1.61 -2.19
CA GLU A 178 -7.44 -0.81 -1.57
C GLU A 178 -8.58 -0.47 -2.54
N ILE A 179 -8.30 -0.40 -3.84
CA ILE A 179 -9.33 -0.17 -4.86
C ILE A 179 -9.90 -1.46 -5.47
N GLY A 180 -9.60 -2.62 -4.90
CA GLY A 180 -10.23 -3.89 -5.23
C GLY A 180 -9.40 -4.88 -6.06
N PHE A 181 -8.14 -4.59 -6.38
CA PHE A 181 -7.25 -5.57 -7.01
C PHE A 181 -6.61 -6.48 -5.95
N LEU A 182 -7.40 -7.40 -5.40
CA LEU A 182 -6.97 -8.31 -4.31
C LEU A 182 -5.88 -9.30 -4.71
N ASN A 183 -5.63 -9.44 -6.00
CA ASN A 183 -4.50 -10.18 -6.52
C ASN A 183 -3.17 -9.43 -6.33
N TYR A 184 -3.13 -8.17 -5.89
CA TYR A 184 -1.89 -7.53 -5.45
C TYR A 184 -1.67 -7.72 -3.94
N GLY A 185 -0.44 -8.11 -3.58
CA GLY A 185 0.07 -8.00 -2.21
C GLY A 185 1.14 -6.92 -2.12
N LYS A 186 1.29 -6.31 -0.94
CA LYS A 186 2.26 -5.24 -0.71
C LYS A 186 3.63 -5.84 -0.37
N PRO A 187 4.70 -5.56 -1.14
CA PRO A 187 6.06 -5.93 -0.75
C PRO A 187 6.60 -5.03 0.37
N ASP A 188 5.97 -5.09 1.54
CA ASP A 188 6.31 -4.30 2.73
C ASP A 188 7.65 -4.75 3.34
N ILE A 189 8.22 -3.90 4.21
CA ILE A 189 9.47 -4.21 4.93
C ILE A 189 9.37 -5.50 5.75
N HIS A 190 8.22 -5.81 6.35
CA HIS A 190 8.02 -7.05 7.10
C HIS A 190 8.16 -8.28 6.21
N LEU A 191 7.52 -8.29 5.04
CA LEU A 191 7.58 -9.38 4.08
C LEU A 191 9.00 -9.52 3.50
N LYS A 192 9.61 -8.41 3.09
CA LYS A 192 10.99 -8.40 2.57
C LYS A 192 11.98 -9.01 3.57
N GLU A 193 11.89 -8.63 4.84
CA GLU A 193 12.79 -9.16 5.86
C GLU A 193 12.55 -10.65 6.13
N ILE A 194 11.30 -11.09 6.20
CA ILE A 194 10.99 -12.53 6.35
C ILE A 194 11.51 -13.31 5.14
N PHE A 195 11.20 -12.87 3.93
CA PHE A 195 11.57 -13.60 2.72
C PHE A 195 13.08 -13.63 2.46
N LYS A 196 13.82 -12.57 2.83
CA LYS A 196 15.29 -12.61 2.81
C LYS A 196 15.85 -13.61 3.79
N GLN A 197 15.33 -13.61 5.02
CA GLN A 197 15.84 -14.50 6.07
C GLN A 197 15.52 -15.98 5.81
N LEU A 198 14.52 -16.25 4.98
CA LEU A 198 14.15 -17.59 4.52
C LEU A 198 14.70 -17.93 3.12
N ASP A 199 15.61 -17.11 2.59
CA ASP A 199 16.23 -17.28 1.27
C ASP A 199 15.24 -17.43 0.09
N LEU A 200 14.04 -16.83 0.22
CA LEU A 200 13.00 -16.81 -0.83
C LEU A 200 13.22 -15.69 -1.85
N ILE A 201 13.95 -14.65 -1.44
CA ILE A 201 14.44 -13.56 -2.30
C ILE A 201 15.93 -13.35 -2.00
N ASP A 202 16.66 -12.73 -2.93
CA ASP A 202 18.11 -12.57 -2.77
C ASP A 202 18.44 -11.69 -1.55
N PRO A 203 19.10 -12.23 -0.50
CA PRO A 203 19.44 -11.48 0.70
C PRO A 203 20.46 -10.36 0.42
N ASN A 204 21.25 -10.49 -0.65
CA ASN A 204 22.33 -9.57 -1.02
C ASN A 204 21.90 -8.52 -2.06
N GLU A 205 20.67 -8.61 -2.59
CA GLU A 205 20.17 -7.64 -3.57
C GLU A 205 20.11 -6.24 -2.94
N LYS A 206 20.79 -5.28 -3.58
CA LYS A 206 20.89 -3.89 -3.09
C LYS A 206 19.83 -2.98 -3.72
N SER A 207 19.32 -3.34 -4.89
CA SER A 207 18.27 -2.60 -5.57
C SER A 207 16.94 -2.79 -4.85
N ILE A 208 16.41 -1.71 -4.28
CA ILE A 208 15.11 -1.68 -3.62
C ILE A 208 14.01 -2.15 -4.58
N LEU A 209 14.03 -1.67 -5.83
CA LEU A 209 13.05 -2.05 -6.84
C LEU A 209 13.09 -3.55 -7.17
N LYS A 210 14.30 -4.14 -7.26
CA LYS A 210 14.42 -5.59 -7.50
C LYS A 210 13.93 -6.40 -6.30
N GLN A 211 14.20 -5.94 -5.07
CA GLN A 211 13.65 -6.58 -3.87
C GLN A 211 12.13 -6.52 -3.84
N ASP A 212 11.54 -5.36 -4.18
CA ASP A 212 10.09 -5.19 -4.22
C ASP A 212 9.46 -6.11 -5.28
N TYR A 213 10.06 -6.17 -6.47
CA TYR A 213 9.68 -7.09 -7.55
C TYR A 213 9.77 -8.56 -7.13
N GLN A 214 10.91 -9.00 -6.58
CA GLN A 214 11.10 -10.38 -6.12
C GLN A 214 10.09 -10.74 -5.02
N THR A 215 9.84 -9.83 -4.09
CA THR A 215 8.89 -10.02 -2.99
C THR A 215 7.48 -10.19 -3.53
N LEU A 216 7.03 -9.33 -4.45
CA LEU A 216 5.72 -9.46 -5.10
C LEU A 216 5.59 -10.84 -5.79
N LYS A 217 6.62 -11.29 -6.50
CA LYS A 217 6.61 -12.61 -7.16
C LYS A 217 6.52 -13.76 -6.15
N VAL A 218 7.15 -13.66 -4.99
CA VAL A 218 7.03 -14.68 -3.93
C VAL A 218 5.62 -14.68 -3.33
N ILE A 219 5.05 -13.51 -3.05
CA ILE A 219 3.65 -13.39 -2.58
C ILE A 219 2.72 -14.09 -3.57
N ASP A 220 2.86 -13.79 -4.87
CA ASP A 220 2.00 -14.35 -5.92
C ASP A 220 2.11 -15.86 -6.02
N LYS A 221 3.34 -16.41 -5.97
CA LYS A 221 3.55 -17.86 -5.98
C LYS A 221 2.92 -18.54 -4.77
N ILE A 222 3.07 -17.95 -3.58
CA ILE A 222 2.42 -18.47 -2.37
C ILE A 222 0.90 -18.43 -2.52
N ALA A 223 0.35 -17.35 -3.06
CA ALA A 223 -1.08 -17.20 -3.26
C ALA A 223 -1.64 -18.25 -4.24
N ILE A 224 -1.00 -18.41 -5.40
CA ILE A 224 -1.36 -19.39 -6.43
C ILE A 224 -1.31 -20.81 -5.86
N ASP A 225 -0.20 -21.18 -5.21
CA ASP A 225 -0.01 -22.54 -4.70
C ASP A 225 -1.00 -22.90 -3.59
N ASN A 226 -1.56 -21.90 -2.90
CA ASN A 226 -2.53 -22.09 -1.80
C ASN A 226 -3.98 -21.77 -2.20
N ASN A 227 -4.23 -21.40 -3.46
CA ASN A 227 -5.57 -20.99 -3.94
C ASN A 227 -6.20 -19.88 -3.07
N VAL A 228 -5.39 -18.89 -2.69
CA VAL A 228 -5.82 -17.69 -1.95
C VAL A 228 -5.41 -16.44 -2.71
N SER A 229 -5.88 -15.27 -2.29
CA SER A 229 -5.46 -14.00 -2.89
C SER A 229 -4.09 -13.55 -2.37
N ALA A 230 -3.34 -12.80 -3.18
CA ALA A 230 -2.09 -12.19 -2.75
C ALA A 230 -2.30 -11.22 -1.57
N PHE A 231 -3.48 -10.59 -1.49
CA PHE A 231 -3.93 -9.83 -0.33
C PHE A 231 -3.86 -10.64 0.97
N VAL A 232 -4.36 -11.88 0.98
CA VAL A 232 -4.35 -12.73 2.18
C VAL A 232 -2.92 -13.08 2.58
N VAL A 233 -2.08 -13.44 1.60
CA VAL A 233 -0.67 -13.73 1.85
C VAL A 233 0.05 -12.51 2.46
N ASP A 234 -0.12 -11.33 1.85
CA ASP A 234 0.36 -10.05 2.39
C ASP A 234 -0.08 -9.85 3.85
N LYS A 235 -1.38 -9.98 4.12
CA LYS A 235 -1.94 -9.77 5.46
C LYS A 235 -1.38 -10.73 6.50
N ILE A 236 -1.22 -12.03 6.20
CA ILE A 236 -0.66 -13.00 7.14
C ILE A 236 0.74 -12.58 7.57
N PHE A 237 1.65 -12.36 6.62
CA PHE A 237 3.02 -12.01 6.95
C PHE A 237 3.14 -10.61 7.57
N TRP A 238 2.27 -9.68 7.17
CA TRP A 238 2.20 -8.37 7.80
C TRP A 238 1.73 -8.45 9.26
N LEU A 239 0.76 -9.29 9.59
CA LEU A 239 0.31 -9.52 10.97
C LEU A 239 1.41 -10.17 11.83
N ILE A 240 2.14 -11.13 11.29
CA ILE A 240 3.31 -11.74 11.95
C ILE A 240 4.38 -10.66 12.23
N GLY A 241 4.68 -9.83 11.24
CA GLY A 241 5.73 -8.83 11.31
C GLY A 241 5.41 -7.65 12.24
N SER A 242 4.17 -7.16 12.16
CA SER A 242 3.72 -5.98 12.91
C SER A 242 3.20 -6.32 14.30
N GLY A 243 2.55 -7.49 14.45
CA GLY A 243 1.82 -7.89 15.64
C GLY A 243 0.48 -7.17 15.85
N ASN A 244 0.07 -6.30 14.93
CA ASN A 244 -1.03 -5.36 15.16
C ASN A 244 -2.33 -5.78 14.46
N PHE A 245 -3.27 -6.32 15.21
CA PHE A 245 -4.62 -6.65 14.77
C PHE A 245 -5.55 -5.45 14.98
N TYR A 246 -5.37 -4.43 14.16
CA TYR A 246 -6.00 -3.11 14.30
C TYR A 246 -7.53 -3.10 14.17
N LEU A 247 -8.15 -4.12 13.57
CA LEU A 247 -9.62 -4.24 13.49
C LEU A 247 -10.24 -4.73 14.80
N THR A 248 -9.44 -5.34 15.67
CA THR A 248 -9.87 -5.91 16.95
C THR A 248 -9.13 -5.32 18.15
N ASN A 249 -8.26 -4.33 17.93
CA ASN A 249 -7.42 -3.71 18.95
C ASN A 249 -6.56 -4.73 19.74
N ILE A 250 -6.15 -5.83 19.10
CA ILE A 250 -5.24 -6.82 19.70
C ILE A 250 -3.81 -6.55 19.22
N ASN A 251 -2.85 -6.64 20.14
CA ASN A 251 -1.44 -6.54 19.81
C ASN A 251 -0.67 -7.71 20.43
N ILE A 252 -0.09 -8.56 19.59
CA ILE A 252 0.67 -9.75 20.01
C ILE A 252 2.19 -9.48 20.04
N GLY A 253 2.61 -8.24 19.82
CA GLY A 253 4.00 -7.86 19.64
C GLY A 253 4.58 -8.28 18.28
N ARG A 254 5.75 -7.74 17.93
CA ARG A 254 6.44 -8.09 16.67
C ARG A 254 7.01 -9.50 16.77
N ASN A 255 6.46 -10.44 16.02
CA ASN A 255 6.80 -11.85 16.12
C ASN A 255 7.74 -12.33 14.99
N ARG A 256 8.21 -11.43 14.12
CA ARG A 256 9.06 -11.76 12.96
C ARG A 256 10.26 -12.65 13.30
N SER A 257 11.06 -12.29 14.30
CA SER A 257 12.27 -13.05 14.64
C SER A 257 11.95 -14.43 15.21
N LEU A 258 10.88 -14.54 15.99
CA LEU A 258 10.40 -15.81 16.53
C LEU A 258 9.91 -16.72 15.40
N PHE A 259 9.07 -16.19 14.51
CA PHE A 259 8.57 -16.88 13.32
C PHE A 259 9.70 -17.45 12.46
N ILE A 260 10.69 -16.62 12.12
CA ILE A 260 11.86 -17.03 11.33
C ILE A 260 12.64 -18.15 12.04
N LYS A 261 12.84 -18.05 13.36
CA LYS A 261 13.54 -19.09 14.11
C LYS A 261 12.78 -20.41 14.09
N GLU A 262 11.48 -20.39 14.35
CA GLU A 262 10.66 -21.61 14.42
C GLU A 262 10.54 -22.29 13.06
N ILE A 263 10.34 -21.53 11.99
CA ILE A 263 10.23 -22.12 10.64
C ILE A 263 11.57 -22.72 10.18
N LYS A 264 12.70 -22.06 10.47
CA LYS A 264 14.04 -22.62 10.22
C LYS A 264 14.27 -23.92 10.96
N ASN A 265 13.88 -23.98 12.23
CA ASN A 265 13.97 -25.20 13.03
C ASN A 265 13.07 -26.32 12.48
N GLN A 266 11.83 -26.00 12.09
CA GLN A 266 10.86 -26.97 11.58
C GLN A 266 11.31 -27.59 10.26
N PHE A 267 11.83 -26.78 9.33
CA PHE A 267 12.19 -27.21 7.98
C PHE A 267 13.69 -27.45 7.77
N LYS A 268 14.51 -27.24 8.81
CA LYS A 268 15.97 -27.42 8.80
C LYS A 268 16.67 -26.61 7.71
N ILE A 269 16.34 -25.32 7.63
CA ILE A 269 16.92 -24.33 6.69
C ILE A 269 17.57 -23.17 7.43
#